data_AF-G1WEH5-F1
#
_entry.id   AF-G1WEH5-F1
#
_cell.length_a   1.000
_cell.length_b   1.000
_cell.length_c   1.000
_cell.angle_alpha   90.00
_cell.angle_beta   90.00
_cell.angle_gamma   90.00
#
_symmetry.space_group_name_H-M   'P 1'
#
loop_
_entity.id
_entity.type
_entity.pdbx_description
1 polymer ?
#
loop_
_entity_poly.entity_id
_entity_poly.type
_entity_poly.pdbx_seq_one_letter_code
_entity_poly.pdbx_strand_id
1 'polypeptide(L)'
;MKQIEAIKLKDMKSGAHFLFITDTVGLATADAKVKTKVTAELTALQTALKAEDDALALSKANLLSGEIKTLDTERDKHYKALRKAIKFFLNHPDAEQVKAAQRLERLLKDYNIDPKMQLDRETGLLLNLISDLETKSAADVTALALTPVVQAMKQANDKLREVTRARANDRAVQIVGQLKQAQHASDEAYRALVQKVNALAVVEGEADYADFISKMNEQVKHYKQEVLPKAKKKDGGKQPGDGGKPGEGKKPGDGGKKPDGKKPGGDAAKPGDGGNGSGKPSGNKPGGSGQGSATVTPKE
;
A
#
# COMPACT_ATOMS: atom_id res chain seq x y z
N MET A 1 22.86 -24.45 35.48
CA MET A 1 23.34 -24.04 34.14
C MET A 1 22.27 -23.21 33.47
N LYS A 2 22.54 -21.94 33.20
CA LYS A 2 21.70 -21.09 32.34
C LYS A 2 21.77 -21.59 30.89
N GLN A 3 20.66 -21.44 30.17
CA GLN A 3 20.54 -21.65 28.73
C GLN A 3 19.54 -20.64 28.17
N ILE A 4 19.64 -20.33 26.88
CA ILE A 4 18.66 -19.47 26.19
C ILE A 4 17.36 -20.25 25.98
N GLU A 5 16.23 -19.66 26.38
CA GLU A 5 14.91 -20.26 26.25
C GLU A 5 14.42 -20.30 24.80
N ALA A 6 13.74 -21.39 24.42
CA ALA A 6 13.08 -21.49 23.12
C ALA A 6 11.96 -20.44 22.95
N ILE A 7 11.86 -19.86 21.75
CA ILE A 7 10.86 -18.87 21.34
C ILE A 7 10.27 -19.24 19.96
N LYS A 8 9.01 -18.86 19.70
CA LYS A 8 8.30 -19.17 18.45
C LYS A 8 8.34 -18.00 17.46
N LEU A 9 9.51 -17.77 16.88
CA LEU A 9 9.75 -16.65 15.94
C LEU A 9 8.75 -16.61 14.77
N LYS A 10 8.48 -17.75 14.13
CA LYS A 10 7.43 -17.92 13.09
C LYS A 10 6.01 -17.43 13.45
N ASP A 11 5.68 -17.28 14.74
CA ASP A 11 4.36 -16.83 15.20
C ASP A 11 4.33 -15.28 15.37
N MET A 12 5.45 -14.58 15.10
CA MET A 12 5.58 -13.12 15.14
C MET A 12 5.16 -12.45 13.82
N LYS A 13 4.79 -11.17 13.89
CA LYS A 13 4.65 -10.30 12.72
C LYS A 13 6.05 -9.90 12.21
N SER A 14 6.26 -9.85 10.90
CA SER A 14 7.60 -9.66 10.29
C SER A 14 8.37 -8.44 10.78
N GLY A 15 7.71 -7.32 11.11
CA GLY A 15 8.39 -6.14 11.67
C GLY A 15 8.94 -6.36 13.10
N ALA A 16 8.31 -7.22 13.90
CA ALA A 16 8.81 -7.59 15.23
C ALA A 16 9.83 -8.72 15.15
N HIS A 17 9.63 -9.67 14.24
CA HIS A 17 10.61 -10.71 13.92
C HIS A 17 11.97 -10.10 13.51
N PHE A 18 11.95 -9.16 12.56
CA PHE A 18 13.12 -8.43 12.10
C PHE A 18 13.86 -7.72 13.24
N LEU A 19 13.13 -7.04 14.12
CA LEU A 19 13.70 -6.37 15.29
C LEU A 19 14.34 -7.37 16.26
N PHE A 20 13.67 -8.50 16.54
CA PHE A 20 14.20 -9.55 17.42
C PHE A 20 15.55 -10.09 16.94
N ILE A 21 15.68 -10.34 15.63
CA ILE A 21 16.93 -10.79 15.01
C ILE A 21 17.98 -9.68 15.01
N THR A 22 17.60 -8.43 14.74
CA THR A 22 18.48 -7.24 14.80
C THR A 22 19.11 -7.07 16.18
N ASP A 23 18.28 -7.08 17.22
CA ASP A 23 18.69 -7.05 18.63
C ASP A 23 19.62 -8.22 18.98
N THR A 24 19.30 -9.44 18.52
CA THR A 24 20.13 -10.64 18.75
C THR A 24 21.52 -10.48 18.15
N VAL A 25 21.61 -10.00 16.91
CA VAL A 25 22.89 -9.68 16.24
C VAL A 25 23.63 -8.59 17.01
N GLY A 26 22.94 -7.56 17.51
CA GLY A 26 23.52 -6.52 18.36
C GLY A 26 24.17 -7.09 19.63
N LEU A 27 23.41 -7.87 20.41
CA LEU A 27 23.88 -8.53 21.64
C LEU A 27 25.08 -9.45 21.37
N ALA A 28 24.99 -10.30 20.34
CA ALA A 28 26.06 -11.25 19.99
C ALA A 28 27.30 -10.57 19.37
N THR A 29 27.17 -9.34 18.86
CA THR A 29 28.29 -8.53 18.35
C THR A 29 28.96 -7.69 19.45
N ALA A 30 28.21 -7.36 20.52
CA ALA A 30 28.69 -6.59 21.67
C ALA A 30 29.45 -7.45 22.69
N ASP A 31 29.03 -8.71 22.90
CA ASP A 31 29.77 -9.66 23.73
C ASP A 31 31.01 -10.18 22.99
N ALA A 32 32.20 -9.78 23.44
CA ALA A 32 33.46 -10.12 22.80
C ALA A 32 33.80 -11.63 22.84
N LYS A 33 33.35 -12.36 23.86
CA LYS A 33 33.66 -13.79 24.03
C LYS A 33 32.73 -14.64 23.18
N VAL A 34 31.43 -14.36 23.22
CA VAL A 34 30.41 -14.94 22.33
C VAL A 34 30.78 -14.70 20.88
N LYS A 35 30.95 -13.42 20.47
CA LYS A 35 31.31 -13.02 19.10
C LYS A 35 32.44 -13.85 18.51
N THR A 36 33.55 -13.98 19.26
CA THR A 36 34.72 -14.74 18.84
C THR A 36 34.38 -16.21 18.65
N LYS A 37 33.72 -16.83 19.63
CA LYS A 37 33.39 -18.27 19.63
C LYS A 37 32.33 -18.68 18.62
N VAL A 38 31.43 -17.76 18.24
CA VAL A 38 30.31 -18.00 17.31
C VAL A 38 30.43 -17.22 15.99
N THR A 39 31.66 -16.86 15.59
CA THR A 39 31.93 -16.01 14.41
C THR A 39 31.19 -16.47 13.15
N ALA A 40 31.15 -17.78 12.87
CA ALA A 40 30.48 -18.31 11.68
C ALA A 40 28.94 -18.19 11.76
N GLU A 41 28.36 -18.48 12.92
CA GLU A 41 26.92 -18.44 13.17
C GLU A 41 26.40 -17.00 13.24
N LEU A 42 27.20 -16.08 13.80
CA LEU A 42 26.94 -14.64 13.77
C LEU A 42 27.00 -14.08 12.34
N THR A 43 27.98 -14.54 11.53
CA THR A 43 28.09 -14.14 10.11
C THR A 43 26.89 -14.66 9.30
N ALA A 44 26.46 -15.90 9.54
CA ALA A 44 25.25 -16.46 8.94
C ALA A 44 23.99 -15.67 9.35
N LEU A 45 23.85 -15.33 10.64
CA LEU A 45 22.70 -14.55 11.14
C LEU A 45 22.69 -13.12 10.61
N GLN A 46 23.85 -12.46 10.48
CA GLN A 46 23.98 -11.15 9.83
C GLN A 46 23.61 -11.21 8.34
N THR A 47 23.97 -12.29 7.65
CA THR A 47 23.63 -12.52 6.25
C THR A 47 22.13 -12.75 6.07
N ALA A 48 21.51 -13.57 6.93
CA ALA A 48 20.07 -13.80 6.94
C ALA A 48 19.28 -12.54 7.29
N LEU A 49 19.72 -11.78 8.31
CA LEU A 49 19.13 -10.50 8.69
C LEU A 49 19.16 -9.49 7.54
N LYS A 50 20.26 -9.40 6.78
CA LYS A 50 20.32 -8.52 5.61
C LYS A 50 19.36 -8.98 4.50
N ALA A 51 19.28 -10.28 4.23
CA ALA A 51 18.33 -10.82 3.27
C ALA A 51 16.86 -10.61 3.71
N GLU A 52 16.59 -10.61 5.01
CA GLU A 52 15.29 -10.27 5.58
C GLU A 52 14.99 -8.77 5.46
N ASP A 53 15.95 -7.86 5.70
CA ASP A 53 15.75 -6.43 5.45
C ASP A 53 15.49 -6.16 3.97
N ASP A 54 16.29 -6.75 3.07
CA ASP A 54 16.10 -6.65 1.62
C ASP A 54 14.68 -7.13 1.22
N ALA A 55 14.24 -8.30 1.71
CA ALA A 55 12.92 -8.84 1.41
C ALA A 55 11.77 -8.04 2.07
N LEU A 56 11.98 -7.49 3.26
CA LEU A 56 11.01 -6.66 3.98
C LEU A 56 10.91 -5.27 3.34
N ALA A 57 12.03 -4.74 2.83
CA ALA A 57 12.08 -3.55 1.99
C ALA A 57 11.35 -3.80 0.67
N LEU A 58 11.58 -4.92 -0.03
CA LEU A 58 10.80 -5.32 -1.21
C LEU A 58 9.30 -5.49 -0.91
N SER A 59 8.92 -5.95 0.28
CA SER A 59 7.52 -6.07 0.69
C SER A 59 6.85 -4.73 1.05
N LYS A 60 7.63 -3.68 1.39
CA LYS A 60 7.13 -2.32 1.68
C LYS A 60 7.20 -1.43 0.44
N ALA A 61 8.30 -1.51 -0.30
CA ALA A 61 8.54 -0.82 -1.54
C ALA A 61 7.68 -1.44 -2.63
N ASN A 62 6.55 -0.78 -2.90
CA ASN A 62 5.72 -1.05 -4.06
C ASN A 62 6.49 -0.59 -5.33
N LEU A 63 7.57 -1.31 -5.69
CA LEU A 63 8.47 -1.02 -6.81
C LEU A 63 7.70 -0.85 -8.11
N LEU A 64 6.67 -1.67 -8.30
CA LEU A 64 5.73 -1.60 -9.40
C LEU A 64 5.03 -0.23 -9.48
N SER A 65 4.79 0.47 -8.36
CA SER A 65 4.24 1.83 -8.39
C SER A 65 5.29 2.93 -8.66
N GLY A 66 6.58 2.60 -8.65
CA GLY A 66 7.64 3.43 -9.23
C GLY A 66 7.76 3.17 -10.74
N GLU A 67 7.90 1.90 -11.13
CA GLU A 67 7.97 1.45 -12.52
C GLU A 67 6.75 1.89 -13.35
N ILE A 68 5.53 1.68 -12.84
CA ILE A 68 4.27 2.14 -13.45
C ILE A 68 4.31 3.65 -13.65
N LYS A 69 4.73 4.47 -12.67
CA LYS A 69 4.80 5.94 -12.84
C LYS A 69 5.77 6.36 -13.94
N THR A 70 6.90 5.67 -14.07
CA THR A 70 7.88 5.95 -15.14
C THR A 70 7.30 5.59 -16.51
N LEU A 71 6.69 4.41 -16.65
CA LEU A 71 6.08 3.94 -17.91
C LEU A 71 4.83 4.76 -18.30
N ASP A 72 4.03 5.16 -17.32
CA ASP A 72 2.90 6.08 -17.44
C ASP A 72 3.39 7.45 -17.94
N THR A 73 4.44 8.02 -17.33
CA THR A 73 5.08 9.27 -17.78
C THR A 73 5.68 9.17 -19.19
N GLU A 74 6.21 8.01 -19.57
CA GLU A 74 6.76 7.74 -20.91
C GLU A 74 5.64 7.64 -21.97
N ARG A 75 4.59 6.86 -21.72
CA ARG A 75 3.36 6.79 -22.53
C ARG A 75 2.76 8.19 -22.74
N ASP A 76 2.65 8.95 -21.65
CA ASP A 76 2.20 10.34 -21.64
C ASP A 76 3.03 11.25 -22.53
N LYS A 77 4.36 11.14 -22.46
CA LYS A 77 5.31 11.92 -23.28
C LYS A 77 5.07 11.65 -24.76
N HIS A 78 4.87 10.39 -25.16
CA HIS A 78 4.61 10.02 -26.56
C HIS A 78 3.22 10.49 -27.03
N TYR A 79 2.16 10.33 -26.23
CA TYR A 79 0.83 10.84 -26.58
C TYR A 79 0.79 12.38 -26.66
N LYS A 80 1.49 13.08 -25.76
CA LYS A 80 1.66 14.54 -25.80
C LYS A 80 2.50 14.98 -27.01
N ALA A 81 3.46 14.17 -27.48
CA ALA A 81 4.20 14.42 -28.71
C ALA A 81 3.28 14.30 -29.95
N LEU A 82 2.45 13.25 -30.04
CA LEU A 82 1.47 13.09 -31.12
C LEU A 82 0.52 14.28 -31.22
N ARG A 83 -0.06 14.71 -30.08
CA ARG A 83 -0.94 15.90 -30.01
C ARG A 83 -0.25 17.20 -30.43
N LYS A 84 1.05 17.35 -30.17
CA LYS A 84 1.84 18.52 -30.60
C LYS A 84 2.13 18.47 -32.10
N ALA A 85 2.52 17.31 -32.63
CA ALA A 85 2.85 17.16 -34.05
C ALA A 85 1.63 17.38 -34.95
N ILE A 86 0.46 16.82 -34.59
CA ILE A 86 -0.80 17.09 -35.32
C ILE A 86 -1.12 18.60 -35.31
N LYS A 87 -0.97 19.29 -34.17
CA LYS A 87 -1.18 20.74 -34.08
C LYS A 87 -0.20 21.59 -34.90
N PHE A 88 1.02 21.11 -35.09
CA PHE A 88 1.97 21.71 -36.03
C PHE A 88 1.47 21.58 -37.47
N PHE A 89 1.10 20.36 -37.89
CA PHE A 89 0.65 20.10 -39.26
C PHE A 89 -0.67 20.79 -39.65
N LEU A 90 -1.53 21.15 -38.68
CA LEU A 90 -2.71 21.99 -38.94
C LEU A 90 -2.39 23.38 -39.53
N ASN A 91 -1.14 23.86 -39.41
CA ASN A 91 -0.67 25.16 -39.91
C ASN A 91 0.46 25.00 -40.95
N HIS A 92 0.58 23.82 -41.57
CA HIS A 92 1.62 23.53 -42.55
C HIS A 92 1.30 24.18 -43.92
N PRO A 93 2.30 24.60 -44.71
CA PRO A 93 2.06 25.13 -46.07
C PRO A 93 1.54 24.07 -47.07
N ASP A 94 1.64 22.77 -46.75
CA ASP A 94 1.07 21.68 -47.56
C ASP A 94 -0.39 21.42 -47.17
N ALA A 95 -1.32 21.68 -48.10
CA ALA A 95 -2.76 21.54 -47.89
C ALA A 95 -3.24 20.09 -47.68
N GLU A 96 -2.54 19.07 -48.22
CA GLU A 96 -2.89 17.66 -47.99
C GLU A 96 -2.43 17.21 -46.60
N GLN A 97 -1.27 17.70 -46.14
CA GLN A 97 -0.83 17.50 -44.75
C GLN A 97 -1.78 18.18 -43.76
N VAL A 98 -2.27 19.38 -44.05
CA VAL A 98 -3.31 20.04 -43.24
C VAL A 98 -4.60 19.20 -43.17
N LYS A 99 -5.06 18.63 -44.30
CA LYS A 99 -6.24 17.73 -44.32
C LYS A 99 -6.03 16.45 -43.52
N ALA A 100 -4.85 15.82 -43.62
CA ALA A 100 -4.50 14.66 -42.80
C ALA A 100 -4.47 15.00 -41.31
N ALA A 101 -3.90 16.15 -40.95
CA ALA A 101 -3.86 16.65 -39.58
C ALA A 101 -5.27 16.93 -39.03
N GLN A 102 -6.18 17.48 -39.84
CA GLN A 102 -7.59 17.69 -39.44
C GLN A 102 -8.32 16.38 -39.15
N ARG A 103 -8.11 15.33 -39.96
CA ARG A 103 -8.67 13.98 -39.71
C ARG A 103 -8.16 13.38 -38.40
N LEU A 104 -6.84 13.45 -38.17
CA LEU A 104 -6.23 12.95 -36.94
C LEU A 104 -6.61 13.78 -35.71
N GLU A 105 -6.73 15.11 -35.83
CA GLU A 105 -7.14 15.97 -34.71
C GLU A 105 -8.59 15.68 -34.30
N ARG A 106 -9.47 15.38 -35.26
CA ARG A 106 -10.83 14.89 -34.98
C ARG A 106 -10.80 13.54 -34.26
N LEU A 107 -10.02 12.57 -34.74
CA LEU A 107 -9.87 11.27 -34.06
C LEU A 107 -9.43 11.44 -32.59
N LEU A 108 -8.48 12.33 -32.32
CA LEU A 108 -8.03 12.62 -30.95
C LEU A 108 -9.07 13.36 -30.09
N LYS A 109 -9.99 14.12 -30.69
CA LYS A 109 -11.13 14.74 -30.01
C LYS A 109 -12.22 13.71 -29.70
N ASP A 110 -12.55 12.84 -30.65
CA ASP A 110 -13.57 11.80 -30.51
C ASP A 110 -13.19 10.78 -29.42
N TYR A 111 -11.89 10.44 -29.28
CA TYR A 111 -11.38 9.61 -28.17
C TYR A 111 -11.31 10.31 -26.80
N ASN A 112 -11.26 11.66 -26.77
CA ASN A 112 -11.25 12.52 -25.59
C ASN A 112 -10.38 12.03 -24.39
N ILE A 113 -9.13 11.67 -24.66
CA ILE A 113 -8.20 11.16 -23.64
C ILE A 113 -7.58 12.34 -22.86
N ASP A 114 -7.72 12.30 -21.54
CA ASP A 114 -7.01 13.17 -20.58
C ASP A 114 -5.97 12.33 -19.83
N PRO A 115 -4.65 12.59 -19.99
CA PRO A 115 -3.56 11.88 -19.29
C PRO A 115 -3.50 12.05 -17.76
N LYS A 116 -4.60 12.49 -17.15
CA LYS A 116 -4.81 12.55 -15.69
C LYS A 116 -5.96 11.65 -15.23
N MET A 117 -6.51 10.85 -16.15
CA MET A 117 -7.61 9.94 -15.87
C MET A 117 -7.13 8.66 -15.15
N GLN A 118 -8.05 7.74 -14.89
CA GLN A 118 -7.72 6.47 -14.25
C GLN A 118 -6.88 5.59 -15.19
N LEU A 119 -5.79 5.01 -14.66
CA LEU A 119 -4.73 4.32 -15.41
C LEU A 119 -5.22 3.26 -16.41
N ASP A 120 -6.12 2.38 -15.98
CA ASP A 120 -6.63 1.28 -16.80
C ASP A 120 -7.60 1.79 -17.88
N ARG A 121 -8.41 2.81 -17.56
CA ARG A 121 -9.25 3.53 -18.52
C ARG A 121 -8.42 4.20 -19.60
N GLU A 122 -7.31 4.86 -19.24
CA GLU A 122 -6.41 5.45 -20.23
C GLU A 122 -5.74 4.37 -21.08
N THR A 123 -5.18 3.33 -20.45
CA THR A 123 -4.51 2.22 -21.14
C THR A 123 -5.42 1.53 -22.16
N GLY A 124 -6.72 1.38 -21.84
CA GLY A 124 -7.74 0.85 -22.75
C GLY A 124 -8.11 1.81 -23.89
N LEU A 125 -8.29 3.09 -23.60
CA LEU A 125 -8.58 4.10 -24.64
C LEU A 125 -7.41 4.29 -25.60
N LEU A 126 -6.17 4.32 -25.08
CA LEU A 126 -4.96 4.40 -25.90
C LEU A 126 -4.75 3.15 -26.74
N LEU A 127 -5.05 1.95 -26.23
CA LEU A 127 -4.96 0.72 -27.03
C LEU A 127 -5.89 0.77 -28.26
N ASN A 128 -7.13 1.24 -28.07
CA ASN A 128 -8.09 1.40 -29.16
C ASN A 128 -7.66 2.51 -30.13
N LEU A 129 -7.23 3.67 -29.62
CA LEU A 129 -6.73 4.77 -30.44
C LEU A 129 -5.50 4.36 -31.28
N ILE A 130 -4.55 3.63 -30.69
CA ILE A 130 -3.36 3.14 -31.39
C ILE A 130 -3.77 2.17 -32.50
N SER A 131 -4.70 1.24 -32.23
CA SER A 131 -5.25 0.36 -33.26
C SER A 131 -5.92 1.14 -34.40
N ASP A 132 -6.62 2.24 -34.12
CA ASP A 132 -7.23 3.09 -35.15
C ASP A 132 -6.19 3.91 -35.94
N LEU A 133 -5.13 4.38 -35.30
CA LEU A 133 -4.00 5.05 -35.94
C LEU A 133 -3.19 4.10 -36.84
N GLU A 134 -3.00 2.84 -36.43
CA GLU A 134 -2.30 1.80 -37.19
C GLU A 134 -3.15 1.18 -38.30
N THR A 135 -4.46 1.42 -38.33
CA THR A 135 -5.38 0.85 -39.35
C THR A 135 -6.18 1.93 -40.08
N LYS A 136 -7.27 2.43 -39.49
CA LYS A 136 -8.23 3.37 -40.09
C LYS A 136 -7.58 4.69 -40.56
N SER A 137 -6.54 5.14 -39.86
CA SER A 137 -5.82 6.39 -40.17
C SER A 137 -4.35 6.18 -40.56
N ALA A 138 -3.96 4.96 -40.94
CA ALA A 138 -2.57 4.62 -41.29
C ALA A 138 -2.01 5.50 -42.43
N ALA A 139 -2.84 5.87 -43.40
CA ALA A 139 -2.47 6.77 -44.48
C ALA A 139 -2.14 8.19 -43.98
N ASP A 140 -2.96 8.75 -43.07
CA ASP A 140 -2.74 10.06 -42.48
C ASP A 140 -1.51 10.07 -41.54
N VAL A 141 -1.33 9.01 -40.75
CA VAL A 141 -0.14 8.80 -39.90
C VAL A 141 1.13 8.74 -40.75
N THR A 142 1.08 8.08 -41.90
CA THR A 142 2.22 7.97 -42.83
C THR A 142 2.49 9.31 -43.54
N ALA A 143 1.46 9.99 -44.04
CA ALA A 143 1.57 11.29 -44.72
C ALA A 143 2.20 12.39 -43.85
N LEU A 144 2.03 12.30 -42.52
CA LEU A 144 2.62 13.21 -41.54
C LEU A 144 3.91 12.67 -40.87
N ALA A 145 4.44 11.53 -41.34
CA ALA A 145 5.59 10.83 -40.77
C ALA A 145 5.47 10.51 -39.26
N LEU A 146 4.25 10.33 -38.75
CA LEU A 146 3.96 10.12 -37.33
C LEU A 146 4.14 8.67 -36.86
N THR A 147 4.38 7.73 -37.78
CA THR A 147 4.54 6.29 -37.51
C THR A 147 5.50 5.98 -36.34
N PRO A 148 6.69 6.61 -36.20
CA PRO A 148 7.58 6.36 -35.07
C PRO A 148 6.99 6.79 -33.72
N VAL A 149 6.15 7.82 -33.71
CA VAL A 149 5.46 8.30 -32.49
C VAL A 149 4.35 7.32 -32.09
N VAL A 150 3.58 6.82 -33.06
CA VAL A 150 2.53 5.80 -32.82
C VAL A 150 3.14 4.49 -32.32
N GLN A 151 4.25 4.03 -32.92
CA GLN A 151 4.98 2.85 -32.47
C GLN A 151 5.55 3.02 -31.05
N ALA A 152 6.10 4.19 -30.72
CA ALA A 152 6.58 4.46 -29.36
C ALA A 152 5.43 4.53 -28.32
N MET A 153 4.29 5.13 -28.68
CA MET A 153 3.06 5.06 -27.87
C MET A 153 2.63 3.61 -27.63
N LYS A 154 2.66 2.77 -28.67
CA LYS A 154 2.31 1.35 -28.59
C LYS A 154 3.23 0.59 -27.65
N GLN A 155 4.55 0.71 -27.82
CA GLN A 155 5.54 0.06 -26.97
C GLN A 155 5.37 0.44 -25.50
N ALA A 156 5.19 1.73 -25.20
CA ALA A 156 4.96 2.21 -23.84
C ALA A 156 3.64 1.68 -23.24
N ASN A 157 2.54 1.69 -24.02
CA ASN A 157 1.23 1.23 -23.56
C ASN A 157 1.17 -0.30 -23.36
N ASP A 158 1.75 -1.07 -24.27
CA ASP A 158 1.83 -2.54 -24.15
C ASP A 158 2.70 -2.95 -22.96
N LYS A 159 3.87 -2.34 -22.77
CA LYS A 159 4.77 -2.60 -21.62
C LYS A 159 4.14 -2.21 -20.29
N LEU A 160 3.44 -1.07 -20.23
CA LEU A 160 2.68 -0.67 -19.03
C LEU A 160 1.59 -1.71 -18.70
N ARG A 161 0.85 -2.17 -19.71
CA ARG A 161 -0.21 -3.19 -19.60
C ARG A 161 0.33 -4.56 -19.18
N GLU A 162 1.55 -4.90 -19.56
CA GLU A 162 2.26 -6.09 -19.08
C GLU A 162 2.59 -5.98 -17.58
N VAL A 163 3.19 -4.86 -17.16
CA VAL A 163 3.56 -4.61 -15.75
C VAL A 163 2.33 -4.54 -14.83
N THR A 164 1.22 -3.92 -15.26
CA THR A 164 -0.02 -3.91 -14.47
C THR A 164 -0.69 -5.28 -14.38
N ARG A 165 -0.57 -6.14 -15.40
CA ARG A 165 -1.02 -7.54 -15.35
C ARG A 165 -0.14 -8.41 -14.44
N ALA A 166 1.18 -8.28 -14.52
CA ALA A 166 2.12 -8.98 -13.62
C ALA A 166 1.94 -8.59 -12.14
N ARG A 167 1.46 -7.37 -11.87
CA ARG A 167 1.04 -6.91 -10.55
C ARG A 167 -0.25 -7.57 -10.05
N ALA A 168 -1.17 -7.93 -10.95
CA ALA A 168 -2.49 -8.47 -10.58
C ALA A 168 -2.46 -9.95 -10.17
N ASN A 169 -1.66 -10.78 -10.86
CA ASN A 169 -1.69 -12.23 -10.67
C ASN A 169 -0.63 -12.75 -9.68
N ASP A 170 0.66 -12.48 -9.90
CA ASP A 170 1.72 -13.31 -9.31
C ASP A 170 2.63 -12.62 -8.28
N ARG A 171 3.01 -11.36 -8.50
CA ARG A 171 4.13 -10.75 -7.75
C ARG A 171 3.86 -10.53 -6.26
N ALA A 172 2.62 -10.29 -5.85
CA ALA A 172 2.27 -10.15 -4.43
C ALA A 172 2.48 -11.46 -3.64
N VAL A 173 2.14 -12.60 -4.24
CA VAL A 173 2.35 -13.93 -3.63
C VAL A 173 3.85 -14.27 -3.60
N GLN A 174 4.58 -13.97 -4.68
CA GLN A 174 6.03 -14.18 -4.76
C GLN A 174 6.80 -13.38 -3.69
N ILE A 175 6.50 -12.08 -3.51
CA ILE A 175 7.19 -11.24 -2.52
C ILE A 175 6.89 -11.71 -1.08
N VAL A 176 5.63 -12.10 -0.79
CA VAL A 176 5.28 -12.70 0.52
C VAL A 176 5.96 -14.06 0.71
N GLY A 177 6.18 -14.83 -0.36
CA GLY A 177 6.98 -16.06 -0.35
C GLY A 177 8.46 -15.81 -0.04
N GLN A 178 9.08 -14.84 -0.73
CA GLN A 178 10.47 -14.43 -0.52
C GLN A 178 10.72 -13.94 0.92
N LEU A 179 9.84 -13.08 1.45
CA LEU A 179 9.94 -12.62 2.83
C LEU A 179 9.84 -13.79 3.83
N LYS A 180 8.91 -14.74 3.62
CA LYS A 180 8.82 -15.95 4.46
C LYS A 180 10.05 -16.86 4.36
N GLN A 181 10.68 -16.95 3.19
CA GLN A 181 11.93 -17.70 3.01
C GLN A 181 13.11 -17.03 3.72
N ALA A 182 13.23 -15.70 3.63
CA ALA A 182 14.24 -14.93 4.37
C ALA A 182 14.05 -15.06 5.89
N GLN A 183 12.81 -14.92 6.38
CA GLN A 183 12.48 -15.14 7.80
C GLN A 183 12.82 -16.59 8.24
N HIS A 184 12.62 -17.60 7.40
CA HIS A 184 13.01 -18.98 7.72
C HIS A 184 14.53 -19.15 7.84
N ALA A 185 15.31 -18.50 6.97
CA ALA A 185 16.77 -18.49 7.06
C ALA A 185 17.25 -17.79 8.35
N SER A 186 16.62 -16.68 8.75
CA SER A 186 16.84 -16.04 10.05
C SER A 186 16.52 -16.98 11.22
N ASP A 187 15.37 -17.69 11.17
CA ASP A 187 14.97 -18.71 12.15
C ASP A 187 16.02 -19.83 12.29
N GLU A 188 16.61 -20.28 11.18
CA GLU A 188 17.65 -21.33 11.16
C GLU A 188 18.99 -20.84 11.70
N ALA A 189 19.46 -19.67 11.24
CA ALA A 189 20.70 -19.07 11.74
C ALA A 189 20.61 -18.71 13.24
N TYR A 190 19.45 -18.23 13.70
CA TYR A 190 19.19 -17.96 15.11
C TYR A 190 19.25 -19.24 15.95
N ARG A 191 18.61 -20.33 15.48
CA ARG A 191 18.66 -21.64 16.16
C ARG A 191 20.08 -22.19 16.24
N ALA A 192 20.88 -22.06 15.18
CA ALA A 192 22.28 -22.49 15.18
C ALA A 192 23.13 -21.68 16.19
N LEU A 193 22.98 -20.35 16.21
CA LEU A 193 23.64 -19.47 17.18
C LEU A 193 23.31 -19.86 18.63
N VAL A 194 22.01 -20.01 18.94
CA VAL A 194 21.53 -20.39 20.28
C VAL A 194 22.03 -21.77 20.70
N GLN A 195 21.97 -22.76 19.81
CA GLN A 195 22.48 -24.11 20.09
C GLN A 195 23.97 -24.09 20.43
N LYS A 196 24.78 -23.33 19.68
CA LYS A 196 26.22 -23.23 19.93
C LYS A 196 26.55 -22.49 21.22
N VAL A 197 25.89 -21.38 21.54
CA VAL A 197 26.10 -20.67 22.81
C VAL A 197 25.73 -21.55 24.01
N ASN A 198 24.58 -22.24 23.94
CA ASN A 198 24.18 -23.18 24.99
C ASN A 198 25.19 -24.33 25.14
N ALA A 199 25.70 -24.89 24.04
CA ALA A 199 26.73 -25.94 24.07
C ALA A 199 28.08 -25.44 24.63
N LEU A 200 28.49 -24.21 24.32
CA LEU A 200 29.70 -23.61 24.87
C LEU A 200 29.59 -23.38 26.38
N ALA A 201 28.42 -22.95 26.88
CA ALA A 201 28.16 -22.84 28.33
C ALA A 201 28.19 -24.20 29.06
N VAL A 202 27.90 -25.32 28.36
CA VAL A 202 28.07 -26.69 28.87
C VAL A 202 29.55 -27.10 28.91
N VAL A 203 30.30 -26.86 27.82
CA VAL A 203 31.65 -27.40 27.61
C VAL A 203 32.75 -26.55 28.26
N GLU A 204 32.63 -25.23 28.20
CA GLU A 204 33.63 -24.27 28.71
C GLU A 204 33.24 -23.67 30.08
N GLY A 205 32.01 -23.91 30.53
CA GLY A 205 31.46 -23.41 31.78
C GLY A 205 30.61 -22.13 31.60
N GLU A 206 29.67 -21.91 32.53
CA GLU A 206 28.63 -20.88 32.38
C GLU A 206 29.15 -19.43 32.45
N ALA A 207 30.22 -19.17 33.21
CA ALA A 207 30.61 -17.82 33.63
C ALA A 207 30.78 -16.83 32.47
N ASP A 208 31.45 -17.25 31.41
CA ASP A 208 31.76 -16.44 30.21
C ASP A 208 30.55 -16.20 29.29
N TYR A 209 29.44 -16.89 29.51
CA TYR A 209 28.23 -16.82 28.68
C TYR A 209 26.99 -16.36 29.48
N ALA A 210 27.09 -16.29 30.82
CA ALA A 210 25.98 -16.06 31.73
C ALA A 210 25.25 -14.72 31.51
N ASP A 211 25.98 -13.66 31.14
CA ASP A 211 25.43 -12.32 30.89
C ASP A 211 24.64 -12.28 29.57
N PHE A 212 25.26 -12.68 28.45
CA PHE A 212 24.59 -12.81 27.15
C PHE A 212 23.34 -13.70 27.23
N ILE A 213 23.43 -14.88 27.87
CA ILE A 213 22.27 -15.77 28.05
C ILE A 213 21.16 -15.09 28.88
N SER A 214 21.51 -14.26 29.87
CA SER A 214 20.51 -13.52 30.67
C SER A 214 19.81 -12.44 29.84
N LYS A 215 20.58 -11.66 29.05
CA LYS A 215 20.04 -10.63 28.13
C LYS A 215 19.15 -11.21 27.04
N MET A 216 19.58 -12.32 26.43
CA MET A 216 18.77 -13.06 25.45
C MET A 216 17.47 -13.58 26.08
N ASN A 217 17.50 -14.06 27.32
CA ASN A 217 16.30 -14.52 28.02
C ASN A 217 15.35 -13.38 28.42
N GLU A 218 15.86 -12.20 28.76
CA GLU A 218 15.04 -11.00 28.99
C GLU A 218 14.33 -10.55 27.71
N GLN A 219 15.04 -10.52 26.58
CA GLN A 219 14.45 -10.24 25.28
C GLN A 219 13.38 -11.29 24.91
N VAL A 220 13.70 -12.58 25.04
CA VAL A 220 12.75 -13.69 24.78
C VAL A 220 11.50 -13.58 25.67
N LYS A 221 11.65 -13.17 26.93
CA LYS A 221 10.54 -12.92 27.87
C LYS A 221 9.65 -11.78 27.40
N HIS A 222 10.21 -10.62 27.02
CA HIS A 222 9.46 -9.48 26.49
C HIS A 222 8.62 -9.89 25.25
N TYR A 223 9.26 -10.52 24.25
CA TYR A 223 8.58 -10.96 23.04
C TYR A 223 7.51 -12.04 23.31
N LYS A 224 7.72 -12.95 24.28
CA LYS A 224 6.69 -13.90 24.76
C LYS A 224 5.49 -13.24 25.43
N GLN A 225 5.65 -12.06 26.04
CA GLN A 225 4.60 -11.38 26.81
C GLN A 225 3.80 -10.37 25.99
N GLU A 226 4.46 -9.69 25.04
CA GLU A 226 3.91 -8.52 24.33
C GLU A 226 3.71 -8.75 22.83
N VAL A 227 4.57 -9.54 22.17
CA VAL A 227 4.54 -9.74 20.71
C VAL A 227 3.81 -11.01 20.30
N LEU A 228 4.05 -12.13 20.98
CA LEU A 228 3.44 -13.42 20.62
C LEU A 228 1.94 -13.47 20.98
N PRO A 229 1.10 -14.12 20.14
CA PRO A 229 -0.32 -14.29 20.45
C PRO A 229 -0.51 -15.04 21.77
N LYS A 230 -1.11 -14.36 22.76
CA LYS A 230 -1.47 -15.00 24.04
C LYS A 230 -2.39 -16.17 23.76
N ALA A 231 -1.97 -17.37 24.19
CA ALA A 231 -2.76 -18.58 24.01
C ALA A 231 -4.14 -18.37 24.64
N LYS A 232 -5.21 -18.56 23.85
CA LYS A 232 -6.57 -18.58 24.41
C LYS A 232 -6.58 -19.64 25.51
N LYS A 233 -6.89 -19.23 26.75
CA LYS A 233 -7.27 -20.20 27.78
C LYS A 233 -8.42 -21.02 27.21
N LYS A 234 -8.28 -22.34 27.18
CA LYS A 234 -9.46 -23.20 27.08
C LYS A 234 -10.19 -23.03 28.40
N ASP A 235 -11.40 -22.47 28.39
CA ASP A 235 -12.23 -22.42 29.59
C ASP A 235 -12.48 -23.86 30.06
N GLY A 236 -12.01 -24.15 31.27
CA GLY A 236 -11.98 -25.50 31.80
C GLY A 236 -13.36 -25.93 32.32
N GLY A 237 -13.88 -27.02 31.79
CA GLY A 237 -14.85 -27.92 32.43
C GLY A 237 -16.01 -27.26 33.19
N LYS A 238 -17.09 -26.91 32.48
CA LYS A 238 -18.39 -26.69 33.13
C LYS A 238 -18.97 -28.03 33.60
N GLN A 239 -18.79 -28.37 34.87
CA GLN A 239 -19.38 -29.56 35.50
C GLN A 239 -20.75 -29.20 36.14
N PRO A 240 -21.79 -30.05 36.02
CA PRO A 240 -23.15 -29.74 36.51
C PRO A 240 -23.49 -30.37 37.88
N GLY A 241 -24.47 -29.77 38.58
CA GLY A 241 -25.02 -30.22 39.88
C GLY A 241 -24.33 -29.55 41.08
N ASP A 242 -25.00 -29.26 42.20
CA ASP A 242 -26.46 -29.33 42.50
C ASP A 242 -26.86 -28.22 43.51
N GLY A 243 -28.15 -28.04 43.80
CA GLY A 243 -28.71 -26.84 44.45
C GLY A 243 -28.68 -26.74 45.98
N GLY A 244 -28.94 -25.53 46.49
CA GLY A 244 -29.17 -25.25 47.92
C GLY A 244 -29.31 -23.76 48.26
N LYS A 245 -30.42 -23.35 48.90
CA LYS A 245 -30.71 -22.00 49.43
C LYS A 245 -31.69 -22.13 50.61
N PRO A 246 -31.45 -21.55 51.80
CA PRO A 246 -31.92 -20.19 52.21
C PRO A 246 -30.72 -19.23 52.46
N GLY A 247 -30.78 -17.98 52.94
CA GLY A 247 -31.71 -17.25 53.83
C GLY A 247 -31.21 -17.30 55.29
N GLU A 248 -31.04 -16.24 56.09
CA GLU A 248 -31.29 -14.77 56.00
C GLU A 248 -30.27 -14.03 56.92
N GLY A 249 -30.11 -12.70 57.00
CA GLY A 249 -30.81 -11.54 56.42
C GLY A 249 -31.08 -10.45 57.48
N LYS A 250 -30.54 -9.21 57.34
CA LYS A 250 -30.78 -8.08 58.29
C LYS A 250 -30.38 -6.69 57.74
N LYS A 251 -31.21 -5.67 58.00
CA LYS A 251 -30.94 -4.23 57.82
C LYS A 251 -31.85 -3.41 58.78
N PRO A 252 -31.36 -2.31 59.38
CA PRO A 252 -31.97 -0.97 59.28
C PRO A 252 -30.97 0.02 58.66
N GLY A 253 -31.29 1.20 58.11
CA GLY A 253 -32.40 2.13 58.38
C GLY A 253 -31.87 3.31 59.21
N ASP A 254 -32.31 4.56 59.08
CA ASP A 254 -32.76 5.36 57.92
C ASP A 254 -32.57 6.85 58.33
N GLY A 255 -32.96 7.94 57.64
CA GLY A 255 -33.74 8.16 56.42
C GLY A 255 -33.99 9.69 56.24
N GLY A 256 -34.36 10.17 55.05
CA GLY A 256 -34.56 11.61 54.80
C GLY A 256 -35.00 11.95 53.36
N LYS A 257 -36.00 12.82 53.20
CA LYS A 257 -36.62 13.19 51.91
C LYS A 257 -36.40 14.67 51.55
N LYS A 258 -36.21 14.92 50.23
CA LYS A 258 -36.83 15.93 49.32
C LYS A 258 -37.41 17.26 49.89
N PRO A 259 -37.46 18.38 49.12
CA PRO A 259 -37.84 18.40 47.69
C PRO A 259 -37.08 19.40 46.78
N ASP A 260 -37.70 19.70 45.64
CA ASP A 260 -37.20 20.37 44.44
C ASP A 260 -37.02 21.92 44.55
N GLY A 261 -36.17 22.52 43.71
CA GLY A 261 -35.88 23.97 43.68
C GLY A 261 -35.55 24.51 42.27
N LYS A 262 -35.74 25.82 42.03
CA LYS A 262 -35.84 26.44 40.68
C LYS A 262 -34.66 27.39 40.32
N LYS A 263 -34.54 27.69 39.02
CA LYS A 263 -33.59 28.61 38.33
C LYS A 263 -33.50 30.02 38.97
N PRO A 264 -32.33 30.71 38.91
CA PRO A 264 -32.01 31.74 37.88
C PRO A 264 -30.63 31.49 37.21
N GLY A 265 -30.08 32.28 36.27
CA GLY A 265 -30.49 33.53 35.60
C GLY A 265 -29.25 34.39 35.23
N GLY A 266 -29.27 35.18 34.13
CA GLY A 266 -28.13 35.96 33.60
C GLY A 266 -27.56 35.35 32.30
N ASP A 267 -27.51 35.96 31.10
CA ASP A 267 -27.60 37.35 30.56
C ASP A 267 -26.25 38.07 30.30
N ALA A 268 -25.87 38.15 29.02
CA ALA A 268 -25.01 39.13 28.33
C ALA A 268 -24.73 38.57 26.90
N ALA A 269 -25.45 38.98 25.84
CA ALA A 269 -25.40 40.25 25.11
C ALA A 269 -24.33 40.31 23.99
N LYS A 270 -24.77 40.65 22.77
CA LYS A 270 -23.97 40.95 21.57
C LYS A 270 -24.48 42.28 20.97
N PRO A 271 -23.61 43.18 20.49
CA PRO A 271 -23.65 43.65 19.09
C PRO A 271 -22.30 43.34 18.38
N GLY A 272 -22.15 43.30 17.05
CA GLY A 272 -22.30 44.41 16.09
C GLY A 272 -20.88 44.82 15.64
N ASP A 273 -20.57 45.25 14.42
CA ASP A 273 -21.40 45.51 13.23
C ASP A 273 -20.55 45.36 11.92
N GLY A 274 -21.23 45.20 10.78
CA GLY A 274 -20.86 45.77 9.47
C GLY A 274 -19.68 45.18 8.65
N GLY A 275 -19.67 45.21 7.31
CA GLY A 275 -20.72 45.58 6.35
C GLY A 275 -20.23 46.31 5.09
N ASN A 276 -20.14 45.63 3.93
CA ASN A 276 -20.69 46.02 2.60
C ASN A 276 -20.14 45.10 1.48
N GLY A 277 -20.77 44.94 0.31
CA GLY A 277 -22.12 45.38 -0.10
C GLY A 277 -22.20 46.03 -1.49
N SER A 278 -22.39 45.23 -2.55
CA SER A 278 -22.92 45.61 -3.89
C SER A 278 -22.76 44.41 -4.87
N GLY A 279 -23.56 44.22 -5.93
CA GLY A 279 -24.83 44.86 -6.31
C GLY A 279 -25.42 44.19 -7.58
N LYS A 280 -26.76 44.07 -7.69
CA LYS A 280 -27.50 43.54 -8.86
C LYS A 280 -28.51 44.60 -9.33
N PRO A 281 -28.90 44.66 -10.63
CA PRO A 281 -29.98 43.79 -11.18
C PRO A 281 -29.54 43.15 -12.53
N SER A 282 -30.35 42.49 -13.37
CA SER A 282 -31.79 42.14 -13.36
C SER A 282 -31.96 40.62 -13.71
N GLY A 283 -32.67 40.08 -14.72
CA GLY A 283 -33.77 40.58 -15.56
C GLY A 283 -34.28 39.54 -16.58
N ASN A 284 -35.60 39.31 -16.59
CA ASN A 284 -36.46 38.66 -17.59
C ASN A 284 -36.27 37.18 -18.03
N LYS A 285 -37.43 36.49 -18.08
CA LYS A 285 -37.77 35.25 -18.81
C LYS A 285 -39.19 35.48 -19.39
N PRO A 286 -39.49 35.09 -20.64
CA PRO A 286 -40.43 33.97 -20.92
C PRO A 286 -39.68 32.81 -21.63
N GLY A 287 -40.20 31.60 -21.90
CA GLY A 287 -41.52 31.22 -22.44
C GLY A 287 -41.45 31.21 -23.98
N GLY A 288 -41.85 30.19 -24.75
CA GLY A 288 -42.45 28.86 -24.49
C GLY A 288 -42.77 28.17 -25.84
N SER A 289 -43.38 26.96 -25.84
CA SER A 289 -43.67 26.12 -27.03
C SER A 289 -42.43 25.61 -27.81
N GLY A 290 -42.49 24.61 -28.70
CA GLY A 290 -43.56 23.67 -29.06
C GLY A 290 -43.35 23.08 -30.47
N GLN A 291 -43.85 21.86 -30.74
CA GLN A 291 -43.69 21.10 -32.01
C GLN A 291 -42.23 20.67 -32.31
N GLY A 292 -41.94 19.64 -33.13
CA GLY A 292 -42.82 18.58 -33.64
C GLY A 292 -42.62 18.23 -35.13
N SER A 293 -42.50 16.93 -35.43
CA SER A 293 -42.69 16.27 -36.74
C SER A 293 -41.46 15.93 -37.64
N ALA A 294 -41.73 14.96 -38.53
CA ALA A 294 -41.07 14.62 -39.80
C ALA A 294 -39.63 14.10 -39.82
N THR A 295 -39.52 12.77 -39.76
CA THR A 295 -38.57 12.00 -40.59
C THR A 295 -38.73 12.33 -42.08
N VAL A 296 -37.64 12.53 -42.82
CA VAL A 296 -37.60 12.38 -44.29
C VAL A 296 -36.34 11.61 -44.68
N THR A 297 -36.51 10.59 -45.51
CA THR A 297 -35.43 9.84 -46.15
C THR A 297 -35.65 9.87 -47.65
N PRO A 298 -34.63 10.23 -48.46
CA PRO A 298 -34.56 9.83 -49.85
C PRO A 298 -33.70 8.57 -50.01
N LYS A 299 -34.22 7.60 -50.76
CA LYS A 299 -33.43 6.94 -51.81
C LYS A 299 -33.37 7.93 -53.00
N GLU A 300 -32.42 7.88 -53.92
CA GLU A 300 -31.63 6.73 -54.41
C GLU A 300 -30.12 6.96 -54.36
#